data_AF-A0A364MVB0-F1
#
_entry.id   AF-A0A364MVB0-F1
#
_cell.length_a   1.000
_cell.length_b   1.000
_cell.length_c   1.000
_cell.angle_alpha   90.00
_cell.angle_beta   90.00
_cell.angle_gamma   90.00
#
_symmetry.space_group_name_H-M   'P 1'
#
loop_
_entity.id
_entity.type
_entity.pdbx_description
1 polymer ?
#
loop_
_entity_poly.entity_id
_entity_poly.type
_entity_poly.pdbx_seq_one_letter_code
_entity_poly.pdbx_strand_id
1 'polypeptide(L)'
;MAFVQKGLKNILQKNPHDVVFLSALRTPVTRAKKGGLRDAYEHELLGAVLKATINKFPNLDPAKIDDICVGTVLAELGGSKAGRMAANHVGIPTTTSFSTVNRACASGLSAITSIANSIAVGQIDVGIGGGMESMTRNYGSRAIPTELWPEMKESPVKEARDCIMSMGITSENVAERYGVTRADQDAFAAESQNRAAKAQANGHCHKRRWNSARNHSRETRGYEACFQEGWHKHSGKQQSGLRRSERCAYDAPINGNGTWSGKPDYREMGGNPGSRLLARRDGRWTRPCYPQTSRLHWPPNI
;
A
#
# COMPACT_ATOMS: atom_id res chain seq x y z
N MET A 1 13.64 29.92 -5.61
CA MET A 1 12.34 29.48 -6.18
C MET A 1 12.53 28.94 -7.60
N ALA A 2 12.81 27.64 -7.78
CA ALA A 2 12.77 27.00 -9.09
C ALA A 2 12.50 25.49 -8.93
N PHE A 3 11.30 25.12 -8.47
CA PHE A 3 10.97 23.70 -8.20
C PHE A 3 10.27 22.98 -9.37
N VAL A 4 9.96 23.67 -10.47
CA VAL A 4 9.29 23.03 -11.62
C VAL A 4 10.10 23.28 -12.88
N GLN A 5 10.86 22.26 -13.28
CA GLN A 5 11.54 22.20 -14.57
C GLN A 5 10.49 22.25 -15.69
N LYS A 6 10.60 23.22 -16.60
CA LYS A 6 9.71 23.34 -17.76
C LYS A 6 10.39 22.80 -19.02
N GLY A 7 9.62 22.10 -19.86
CA GLY A 7 10.07 21.55 -21.14
C GLY A 7 10.55 20.09 -21.06
N LEU A 8 10.20 19.29 -22.06
CA LEU A 8 10.47 17.84 -22.10
C LEU A 8 11.97 17.52 -21.90
N LYS A 9 12.86 18.29 -22.53
CA LYS A 9 14.32 18.11 -22.38
C LYS A 9 14.79 18.26 -20.94
N ASN A 10 14.25 19.24 -20.20
CA ASN A 10 14.64 19.51 -18.83
C ASN A 10 14.08 18.46 -17.86
N ILE A 11 12.89 17.90 -18.13
CA ILE A 11 12.30 16.83 -17.32
C ILE A 11 13.06 15.50 -17.50
N LEU A 12 13.53 15.23 -18.72
CA LEU A 12 14.31 14.02 -19.02
C LEU A 12 15.77 14.12 -18.59
N GLN A 13 16.25 15.32 -18.24
CA GLN A 13 17.61 15.53 -17.76
C GLN A 13 17.79 14.87 -16.39
N LYS A 14 18.87 14.10 -16.28
CA LYS A 14 19.23 13.29 -15.12
C LYS A 14 20.11 14.13 -14.17
N ASN A 15 19.58 14.56 -13.02
CA ASN A 15 20.31 15.41 -12.09
C ASN A 15 20.74 14.66 -10.81
N PRO A 16 21.89 15.02 -10.22
CA PRO A 16 22.36 14.44 -8.95
C PRO A 16 21.31 14.49 -7.82
N HIS A 17 20.49 15.54 -7.78
CA HIS A 17 19.50 15.75 -6.73
C HIS A 17 18.13 15.11 -7.00
N ASP A 18 17.98 14.34 -8.08
CA ASP A 18 16.72 13.64 -8.36
C ASP A 18 16.42 12.65 -7.23
N VAL A 19 15.16 12.61 -6.79
CA VAL A 19 14.65 11.54 -5.92
C VAL A 19 14.30 10.34 -6.79
N VAL A 20 14.90 9.18 -6.51
CA VAL A 20 14.70 7.96 -7.30
C VAL A 20 14.12 6.83 -6.46
N PHE A 21 13.27 6.02 -7.08
CA PHE A 21 12.83 4.74 -6.50
C PHE A 21 13.86 3.65 -6.82
N LEU A 22 14.50 3.11 -5.80
CA LEU A 22 15.42 1.98 -5.93
C LEU A 22 14.66 0.65 -6.02
N SER A 23 13.58 0.52 -5.25
CA SER A 23 12.74 -0.68 -5.28
C SER A 23 11.28 -0.42 -4.97
N ALA A 24 10.44 -1.36 -5.41
CA ALA A 24 9.02 -1.38 -5.15
C ALA A 24 8.54 -2.81 -4.92
N LEU A 25 8.23 -3.15 -3.67
CA LEU A 25 7.80 -4.47 -3.24
C LEU A 25 6.46 -4.39 -2.50
N ARG A 26 5.75 -5.50 -2.43
CA ARG A 26 4.51 -5.67 -1.67
C ARG A 26 4.21 -7.14 -1.44
N THR A 27 3.37 -7.43 -0.45
CA THR A 27 2.80 -8.77 -0.31
C THR A 27 1.72 -9.01 -1.37
N PRO A 28 1.30 -10.27 -1.58
CA PRO A 28 0.01 -10.57 -2.17
C PRO A 28 -1.12 -9.92 -1.38
N VAL A 29 -2.25 -9.67 -2.04
CA VAL A 29 -3.44 -9.10 -1.40
C VAL A 29 -4.46 -10.22 -1.28
N THR A 30 -4.91 -10.51 -0.07
CA THR A 30 -5.90 -11.58 0.16
C THR A 30 -7.13 -11.05 0.88
N ARG A 31 -8.26 -11.73 0.63
CA ARG A 31 -9.56 -11.47 1.25
C ARG A 31 -9.43 -11.39 2.76
N ALA A 32 -9.95 -10.33 3.35
CA ALA A 32 -10.11 -10.24 4.79
C ALA A 32 -10.94 -11.43 5.31
N LYS A 33 -10.56 -11.98 6.47
CA LYS A 33 -11.20 -13.11 7.17
C LYS A 33 -11.17 -14.47 6.45
N LYS A 34 -11.10 -14.51 5.12
CA LYS A 34 -11.21 -15.74 4.30
C LYS A 34 -9.99 -16.04 3.42
N GLY A 35 -9.09 -15.08 3.23
CA GLY A 35 -7.91 -15.21 2.38
C GLY A 35 -6.73 -15.89 3.06
N GLY A 36 -5.69 -16.19 2.28
CA GLY A 36 -4.49 -16.89 2.75
C GLY A 36 -3.67 -16.14 3.80
N LEU A 37 -3.83 -14.82 3.93
CA LEU A 37 -3.17 -14.01 4.95
C LEU A 37 -4.11 -13.62 6.11
N ARG A 38 -5.23 -14.33 6.30
CA ARG A 38 -6.19 -14.02 7.38
C ARG A 38 -5.58 -14.12 8.77
N ASP A 39 -4.63 -15.02 8.96
CA ASP A 39 -4.01 -15.31 10.25
C ASP A 39 -2.75 -14.44 10.49
N ALA A 40 -2.28 -13.71 9.47
CA ALA A 40 -1.11 -12.85 9.56
C ALA A 40 -1.40 -11.54 10.33
N TYR A 41 -0.40 -11.03 11.03
CA TYR A 41 -0.45 -9.71 11.65
C TYR A 41 0.04 -8.62 10.68
N GLU A 42 -0.48 -7.40 10.77
CA GLU A 42 -0.06 -6.30 9.87
C GLU A 42 1.45 -6.00 9.95
N HIS A 43 2.03 -6.08 11.15
CA HIS A 43 3.45 -5.86 11.37
C HIS A 43 4.32 -7.05 10.95
N GLU A 44 3.80 -8.28 10.98
CA GLU A 44 4.45 -9.46 10.37
C GLU A 44 4.58 -9.27 8.86
N LEU A 45 3.50 -8.81 8.21
CA LEU A 45 3.51 -8.53 6.79
C LEU A 45 4.43 -7.35 6.42
N LEU A 46 4.48 -6.31 7.24
CA LEU A 46 5.45 -5.22 7.08
C LEU A 46 6.88 -5.74 7.20
N GLY A 47 7.18 -6.54 8.22
CA GLY A 47 8.49 -7.16 8.43
C GLY A 47 8.91 -7.99 7.20
N ALA A 48 8.01 -8.81 6.66
CA ALA A 48 8.30 -9.59 5.46
C ALA A 48 8.72 -8.71 4.27
N VAL A 49 8.04 -7.58 4.05
CA VAL A 49 8.35 -6.66 2.96
C VAL A 49 9.61 -5.84 3.22
N LEU A 50 9.85 -5.40 4.46
CA LEU A 50 11.08 -4.69 4.84
C LEU A 50 12.31 -5.61 4.67
N LYS A 51 12.23 -6.85 5.15
CA LYS A 51 13.28 -7.86 4.96
C LYS A 51 13.55 -8.11 3.48
N ALA A 52 12.50 -8.26 2.67
CA ALA A 52 12.65 -8.43 1.22
C ALA A 52 13.26 -7.19 0.54
N THR A 53 13.01 -5.99 1.07
CA THR A 53 13.60 -4.73 0.59
C THR A 53 15.10 -4.70 0.85
N ILE A 54 15.53 -5.02 2.08
CA ILE A 54 16.94 -5.07 2.47
C ILE A 54 17.67 -6.15 1.67
N ASN A 55 17.10 -7.36 1.59
CA ASN A 55 17.69 -8.49 0.85
C ASN A 55 17.88 -8.21 -0.64
N LYS A 56 17.11 -7.27 -1.22
CA LYS A 56 17.28 -6.86 -2.61
C LYS A 56 18.58 -6.08 -2.83
N PHE A 57 19.14 -5.49 -1.77
CA PHE A 57 20.36 -4.69 -1.79
C PHE A 57 21.37 -5.24 -0.77
N PRO A 58 22.04 -6.38 -1.04
CA PRO A 58 22.97 -6.99 -0.10
C PRO A 58 24.16 -6.09 0.27
N ASN A 59 24.45 -5.09 -0.56
CA ASN A 59 25.53 -4.13 -0.35
C ASN A 59 25.05 -2.82 0.33
N LEU A 60 23.76 -2.70 0.65
CA LEU A 60 23.23 -1.56 1.40
C LEU A 60 23.30 -1.87 2.89
N ASP A 61 24.17 -1.16 3.60
CA ASP A 61 24.19 -1.18 5.06
C ASP A 61 22.85 -0.64 5.60
N PRO A 62 22.08 -1.40 6.41
CA PRO A 62 20.82 -0.93 6.98
C PRO A 62 20.94 0.37 7.79
N ALA A 63 22.11 0.67 8.37
CA ALA A 63 22.37 1.92 9.10
C ALA A 63 22.33 3.18 8.24
N LYS A 64 22.24 3.00 6.92
CA LYS A 64 22.15 4.06 5.93
C LYS A 64 20.72 4.46 5.60
N ILE A 65 19.73 3.75 6.14
CA ILE A 65 18.33 4.14 6.07
C ILE A 65 18.10 5.15 7.19
N ASP A 66 17.88 6.40 6.83
CA ASP A 66 17.71 7.49 7.80
C ASP A 66 16.31 7.50 8.41
N ASP A 67 15.29 7.26 7.58
CA ASP A 67 13.88 7.34 7.99
C ASP A 67 12.99 6.30 7.30
N ILE A 68 11.96 5.87 8.02
CA ILE A 68 10.93 4.94 7.56
C ILE A 68 9.57 5.54 7.87
N CYS A 69 8.78 5.79 6.83
CA CYS A 69 7.41 6.23 6.98
C CYS A 69 6.45 5.14 6.50
N VAL A 70 5.50 4.74 7.36
CA VAL A 70 4.51 3.70 7.04
C VAL A 70 3.09 4.25 7.14
N GLY A 71 2.37 4.17 6.02
CA GLY A 71 0.94 4.47 5.98
C GLY A 71 0.10 3.37 6.60
N THR A 72 -0.77 3.70 7.54
CA THR A 72 -1.75 2.78 8.12
C THR A 72 -3.00 3.54 8.56
N VAL A 73 -4.15 2.87 8.63
CA VAL A 73 -5.41 3.52 9.01
C VAL A 73 -5.97 2.91 10.29
N LEU A 74 -6.05 1.59 10.36
CA LEU A 74 -6.81 0.91 11.41
C LEU A 74 -5.93 0.31 12.52
N ALA A 75 -4.61 0.27 12.33
CA ALA A 75 -3.70 -0.31 13.30
C ALA A 75 -3.79 0.43 14.65
N GLU A 76 -3.75 -0.35 15.73
CA GLU A 76 -3.74 0.17 17.09
C GLU A 76 -2.56 1.15 17.30
N LEU A 77 -2.81 2.24 18.04
CA LEU A 77 -1.86 3.35 18.25
C LEU A 77 -1.29 3.93 16.93
N GLY A 78 -2.06 3.86 15.84
CA GLY A 78 -1.63 4.28 14.51
C GLY A 78 -0.47 3.45 13.95
N GLY A 79 -0.26 2.22 14.44
CA GLY A 79 0.79 1.30 14.01
C GLY A 79 2.22 1.73 14.35
N SER A 80 2.40 2.77 15.16
CA SER A 80 3.71 3.34 15.50
C SER A 80 4.65 2.32 16.16
N LYS A 81 4.19 1.69 17.25
CA LYS A 81 4.96 0.66 17.98
C LYS A 81 5.11 -0.63 17.17
N ALA A 82 4.02 -1.11 16.59
CA ALA A 82 4.01 -2.37 15.83
C ALA A 82 4.90 -2.29 14.58
N GLY A 83 4.87 -1.16 13.87
CA GLY A 83 5.71 -0.94 12.71
C GLY A 83 7.18 -0.77 13.07
N ARG A 84 7.50 -0.06 14.17
CA ARG A 84 8.87 0.03 14.68
C ARG A 84 9.41 -1.33 15.12
N MET A 85 8.58 -2.15 15.76
CA MET A 85 8.93 -3.53 16.12
C MET A 85 9.29 -4.33 14.87
N ALA A 86 8.50 -4.24 13.79
CA ALA A 86 8.81 -4.91 12.53
C ALA A 86 10.14 -4.47 11.91
N ALA A 87 10.44 -3.17 11.92
CA ALA A 87 11.71 -2.63 11.42
C ALA A 87 12.91 -3.15 12.21
N ASN A 88 12.87 -3.05 13.54
CA ASN A 88 13.93 -3.55 14.41
C ASN A 88 14.10 -5.08 14.26
N HIS A 89 12.98 -5.81 14.12
CA HIS A 89 12.99 -7.26 13.99
C HIS A 89 13.76 -7.76 12.75
N VAL A 90 13.77 -6.98 11.67
CA VAL A 90 14.47 -7.34 10.42
C VAL A 90 15.88 -6.77 10.32
N GLY A 91 16.42 -6.24 11.43
CA GLY A 91 17.79 -5.77 11.53
C GLY A 91 18.01 -4.30 11.14
N ILE A 92 16.94 -3.50 11.00
CA ILE A 92 17.08 -2.05 10.85
C ILE A 92 17.47 -1.46 12.21
N PRO A 93 18.55 -0.67 12.30
CA PRO A 93 19.07 -0.22 13.58
C PRO A 93 18.15 0.81 14.25
N THR A 94 18.33 0.95 15.56
CA THR A 94 17.54 1.89 16.37
C THR A 94 17.83 3.35 16.07
N THR A 95 18.94 3.65 15.37
CA THR A 95 19.28 4.98 14.88
C THR A 95 18.40 5.44 13.73
N THR A 96 17.76 4.51 13.00
CA THR A 96 16.80 4.84 11.93
C THR A 96 15.52 5.38 12.53
N SER A 97 15.05 6.53 12.02
CA SER A 97 13.78 7.12 12.43
C SER A 97 12.60 6.29 11.91
N PHE A 98 11.48 6.32 12.64
CA PHE A 98 10.26 5.62 12.22
C PHE A 98 9.05 6.48 12.53
N SER A 99 8.21 6.68 11.53
CA SER A 99 6.95 7.41 11.65
C SER A 99 5.82 6.65 10.96
N THR A 100 4.59 6.93 11.39
CA THR A 100 3.40 6.50 10.67
C THR A 100 2.59 7.71 10.23
N VAL A 101 1.84 7.54 9.15
CA VAL A 101 0.96 8.56 8.62
C VAL A 101 -0.42 7.97 8.38
N ASN A 102 -1.45 8.70 8.79
CA ASN A 102 -2.83 8.37 8.49
C ASN A 102 -3.44 9.50 7.63
N ARG A 103 -3.61 9.20 6.34
CA ARG A 103 -4.41 9.96 5.38
C ARG A 103 -5.42 9.02 4.71
N ALA A 104 -6.11 8.22 5.53
CA ALA A 104 -7.08 7.22 5.08
C ALA A 104 -6.55 6.37 3.90
N CYS A 105 -7.32 6.21 2.84
CA CYS A 105 -6.94 5.43 1.66
C CYS A 105 -5.62 5.89 0.99
N ALA A 106 -5.19 7.13 1.22
CA ALA A 106 -3.98 7.71 0.66
C ALA A 106 -2.75 7.58 1.59
N SER A 107 -2.84 6.91 2.75
CA SER A 107 -1.75 6.81 3.73
C SER A 107 -0.45 6.27 3.12
N GLY A 108 -0.51 5.20 2.31
CA GLY A 108 0.70 4.62 1.71
C GLY A 108 1.40 5.56 0.72
N LEU A 109 0.65 6.32 -0.07
CA LEU A 109 1.22 7.34 -0.96
C LEU A 109 1.73 8.56 -0.19
N SER A 110 1.03 8.92 0.89
CA SER A 110 1.47 10.00 1.78
C SER A 110 2.81 9.68 2.41
N ALA A 111 3.03 8.44 2.85
CA ALA A 111 4.31 7.99 3.38
C ALA A 111 5.46 8.09 2.37
N ILE A 112 5.21 7.66 1.12
CA ILE A 112 6.16 7.80 0.02
C ILE A 112 6.49 9.28 -0.24
N THR A 113 5.46 10.13 -0.23
CA THR A 113 5.60 11.57 -0.48
C THR A 113 6.40 12.24 0.64
N SER A 114 6.15 11.89 1.91
CA SER A 114 6.90 12.41 3.05
C SER A 114 8.40 12.09 2.93
N ILE A 115 8.74 10.83 2.64
CA ILE A 115 10.13 10.41 2.45
C ILE A 115 10.76 11.11 1.23
N ALA A 116 10.05 11.20 0.11
CA ALA A 116 10.53 11.89 -1.07
C ALA A 116 10.81 13.37 -0.80
N ASN A 117 9.93 14.05 -0.05
CA ASN A 117 10.10 15.44 0.32
C ASN A 117 11.32 15.62 1.24
N SER A 118 11.49 14.76 2.26
CA SER A 118 12.66 14.79 3.14
C SER A 118 13.98 14.60 2.37
N ILE A 119 14.00 13.74 1.35
CA ILE A 119 15.16 13.58 0.45
C ILE A 119 15.37 14.84 -0.41
N ALA A 120 14.29 15.37 -0.98
CA ALA A 120 14.35 16.52 -1.89
C ALA A 120 14.87 17.79 -1.21
N VAL A 121 14.55 17.99 0.08
CA VAL A 121 15.06 19.12 0.87
C VAL A 121 16.43 18.86 1.51
N GLY A 122 16.99 17.65 1.34
CA GLY A 122 18.28 17.26 1.90
C GLY A 122 18.28 16.97 3.39
N GLN A 123 17.12 16.68 3.99
CA GLN A 123 17.01 16.28 5.39
C GLN A 123 17.48 14.84 5.62
N ILE A 124 17.29 13.97 4.64
CA ILE A 124 17.76 12.57 4.62
C ILE A 124 18.33 12.23 3.24
N ASP A 125 19.15 11.19 3.14
CA ASP A 125 19.68 10.72 1.85
C ASP A 125 18.96 9.45 1.35
N VAL A 126 18.55 8.57 2.27
CA VAL A 126 17.82 7.31 1.97
C VAL A 126 16.69 7.08 2.96
N GLY A 127 15.53 6.67 2.45
CA GLY A 127 14.39 6.32 3.28
C GLY A 127 13.46 5.28 2.67
N ILE A 128 12.60 4.72 3.51
CA ILE A 128 11.58 3.75 3.10
C ILE A 128 10.20 4.35 3.29
N GLY A 129 9.45 4.48 2.19
CA GLY A 129 8.03 4.85 2.21
C GLY A 129 7.16 3.63 1.94
N GLY A 130 6.17 3.36 2.76
CA GLY A 130 5.34 2.16 2.60
C GLY A 130 3.97 2.24 3.24
N GLY A 131 3.34 1.09 3.40
CA GLY A 131 2.11 0.96 4.15
C GLY A 131 1.93 -0.46 4.70
N MET A 132 1.10 -0.58 5.74
CA MET A 132 0.67 -1.87 6.29
C MET A 132 -0.79 -1.79 6.75
N GLU A 133 -1.53 -2.88 6.54
CA GLU A 133 -2.91 -2.97 7.00
C GLU A 133 -3.34 -4.43 7.16
N SER A 134 -4.12 -4.71 8.20
CA SER A 134 -4.80 -6.00 8.39
C SER A 134 -6.28 -5.79 8.67
N MET A 135 -7.07 -5.77 7.61
CA MET A 135 -8.54 -5.66 7.69
C MET A 135 -9.19 -6.85 8.40
N THR A 136 -8.51 -7.99 8.50
CA THR A 136 -9.02 -9.14 9.27
C THR A 136 -9.03 -8.86 10.76
N ARG A 137 -7.96 -8.21 11.26
CA ARG A 137 -7.73 -7.97 12.68
C ARG A 137 -8.26 -6.61 13.14
N ASN A 138 -8.11 -5.58 12.31
CA ASN A 138 -8.26 -4.19 12.75
C ASN A 138 -9.55 -3.52 12.22
N TYR A 139 -10.42 -4.24 11.51
CA TYR A 139 -11.63 -3.65 10.92
C TYR A 139 -12.84 -3.52 11.88
N GLY A 140 -12.65 -3.71 13.18
CA GLY A 140 -13.74 -3.63 14.17
C GLY A 140 -14.47 -2.28 14.14
N SER A 141 -13.72 -1.18 14.02
CA SER A 141 -14.24 0.19 13.95
C SER A 141 -14.91 0.53 12.62
N ARG A 142 -14.76 -0.31 11.59
CA ARG A 142 -15.21 -0.04 10.21
C ARG A 142 -14.70 1.30 9.65
N ALA A 143 -13.52 1.73 10.10
CA ALA A 143 -12.93 3.03 9.78
C ALA A 143 -13.77 4.24 10.23
N ILE A 144 -14.63 4.06 11.23
CA ILE A 144 -15.40 5.13 11.89
C ILE A 144 -14.96 5.18 13.36
N PRO A 145 -14.74 6.37 13.96
CA PRO A 145 -14.43 6.46 15.38
C PRO A 145 -15.54 5.81 16.24
N THR A 146 -15.15 4.95 17.19
CA THR A 146 -16.10 4.26 18.08
C THR A 146 -16.54 5.14 19.24
N GLU A 147 -15.65 6.02 19.70
CA GLU A 147 -15.91 7.01 20.74
C GLU A 147 -16.00 8.38 20.08
N LEU A 148 -17.19 8.99 20.11
CA LEU A 148 -17.46 10.30 19.54
C LEU A 148 -17.98 11.23 20.64
N TRP A 149 -17.50 12.47 20.65
CA TRP A 149 -18.10 13.52 21.46
C TRP A 149 -19.54 13.78 21.00
N PRO A 150 -20.57 13.70 21.88
CA PRO A 150 -21.97 13.77 21.45
C PRO A 150 -22.32 15.02 20.63
N GLU A 151 -21.75 16.17 21.00
CA GLU A 151 -21.96 17.43 20.27
C GLU A 151 -21.49 17.36 18.81
N MET A 152 -20.41 16.62 18.53
CA MET A 152 -19.93 16.44 17.16
C MET A 152 -20.80 15.46 16.36
N LYS A 153 -21.34 14.44 17.02
CA LYS A 153 -22.26 13.48 16.39
C LYS A 153 -23.56 14.15 15.95
N GLU A 154 -24.05 15.09 16.76
CA GLU A 154 -25.29 15.84 16.52
C GLU A 154 -25.03 17.26 16.00
N SER A 155 -23.80 17.54 15.55
CA SER A 155 -23.37 18.87 15.13
C SER A 155 -24.37 19.46 14.13
N PRO A 156 -24.78 20.74 14.27
CA PRO A 156 -25.68 21.37 13.31
C PRO A 156 -25.05 21.47 11.91
N VAL A 157 -23.71 21.42 11.82
CA VAL A 157 -22.94 21.43 10.58
C VAL A 157 -23.05 20.07 9.89
N LYS A 158 -23.63 20.05 8.68
CA LYS A 158 -23.85 18.82 7.92
C LYS A 158 -22.53 18.11 7.61
N GLU A 159 -21.51 18.86 7.21
CA GLU A 159 -20.19 18.35 6.82
C GLU A 159 -19.49 17.65 7.99
N ALA A 160 -19.73 18.09 9.23
CA ALA A 160 -19.21 17.43 10.42
C ALA A 160 -19.85 16.03 10.61
N ARG A 161 -21.17 15.93 10.40
CA ARG A 161 -21.89 14.64 10.48
C ARG A 161 -21.55 13.71 9.30
N ASP A 162 -21.29 14.27 8.12
CA ASP A 162 -20.91 13.49 6.93
C ASP A 162 -19.55 12.78 7.10
N CYS A 163 -18.65 13.28 7.98
CA CYS A 163 -17.35 12.65 8.24
C CYS A 163 -17.45 11.21 8.80
N ILE A 164 -18.59 10.84 9.41
CA ILE A 164 -18.84 9.48 9.94
C ILE A 164 -19.76 8.66 9.02
N MET A 165 -20.10 9.19 7.84
CA MET A 165 -20.84 8.46 6.82
C MET A 165 -20.02 7.28 6.32
N SER A 166 -20.66 6.10 6.26
CA SER A 166 -19.96 4.93 5.72
C SER A 166 -19.59 5.15 4.25
N MET A 167 -18.40 4.67 3.87
CA MET A 167 -17.89 4.82 2.50
C MET A 167 -18.76 4.13 1.43
N GLY A 168 -19.60 3.15 1.82
CA GLY A 168 -20.56 2.55 0.89
C GLY A 168 -21.64 3.55 0.49
N ILE A 169 -22.20 4.27 1.46
CA ILE A 169 -23.23 5.29 1.19
C ILE A 169 -22.65 6.46 0.39
N THR A 170 -21.40 6.86 0.64
CA THR A 170 -20.77 7.90 -0.19
C THR A 170 -20.64 7.47 -1.66
N SER A 171 -20.38 6.18 -1.92
CA SER A 171 -20.35 5.62 -3.27
C SER A 171 -21.72 5.68 -3.95
N GLU A 172 -22.79 5.27 -3.25
CA GLU A 172 -24.17 5.34 -3.76
C GLU A 172 -24.58 6.80 -4.06
N ASN A 173 -24.27 7.73 -3.15
CA ASN A 173 -24.56 9.15 -3.34
C ASN A 173 -23.87 9.74 -4.58
N VAL A 174 -22.64 9.31 -4.87
CA VAL A 174 -21.90 9.72 -6.08
C VAL A 174 -22.55 9.11 -7.33
N ALA A 175 -22.92 7.83 -7.28
CA ALA A 175 -23.56 7.16 -8.40
C ALA A 175 -24.90 7.81 -8.77
N GLU A 176 -25.74 8.10 -7.77
CA GLU A 176 -27.01 8.79 -7.96
C GLU A 176 -26.81 10.21 -8.50
N ARG A 177 -25.93 11.00 -7.87
CA ARG A 177 -25.70 12.41 -8.22
C ARG A 177 -25.22 12.60 -9.66
N TYR A 178 -24.40 11.68 -10.17
CA TYR A 178 -23.82 11.78 -11.51
C TYR A 178 -24.45 10.80 -12.52
N GLY A 179 -25.55 10.12 -12.16
CA GLY A 179 -26.26 9.22 -13.06
C GLY A 179 -25.46 8.00 -13.49
N VAL A 180 -24.56 7.49 -12.64
CA VAL A 180 -23.75 6.29 -12.95
C VAL A 180 -24.61 5.05 -12.76
N THR A 181 -24.99 4.42 -13.87
CA THR A 181 -25.93 3.30 -13.81
C THR A 181 -25.26 2.06 -13.23
N ARG A 182 -26.07 1.13 -12.72
CA ARG A 182 -25.58 -0.17 -12.27
C ARG A 182 -24.88 -0.96 -13.40
N ALA A 183 -25.32 -0.78 -14.64
CA ALA A 183 -24.71 -1.44 -15.79
C ALA A 183 -23.30 -0.91 -16.07
N ASP A 184 -23.06 0.40 -15.89
CA ASP A 184 -21.74 1.03 -16.04
C ASP A 184 -20.77 0.56 -14.94
N GLN A 185 -21.26 0.54 -13.71
CA GLN A 185 -20.60 -0.02 -12.53
C GLN A 185 -20.15 -1.47 -12.77
N ASP A 186 -21.08 -2.37 -13.11
CA ASP A 186 -20.76 -3.77 -13.40
C ASP A 186 -19.81 -3.94 -14.61
N ALA A 187 -19.92 -3.08 -15.63
CA ALA A 187 -19.03 -3.12 -16.79
C ALA A 187 -17.60 -2.76 -16.41
N PHE A 188 -17.41 -1.70 -15.61
CA PHE A 188 -16.10 -1.31 -15.10
C PHE A 188 -15.49 -2.38 -14.18
N ALA A 189 -16.31 -2.99 -13.31
CA ALA A 189 -15.88 -4.09 -12.45
C ALA A 189 -15.33 -5.28 -13.26
N ALA A 190 -16.09 -5.70 -14.29
CA ALA A 190 -15.72 -6.80 -15.17
C ALA A 190 -14.43 -6.49 -15.94
N GLU A 191 -14.31 -5.27 -16.48
CA GLU A 191 -13.10 -4.85 -17.18
C GLU A 191 -11.87 -4.87 -16.25
N SER A 192 -11.99 -4.33 -15.04
CA SER A 192 -10.92 -4.32 -14.04
C SER A 192 -10.44 -5.74 -13.70
N GLN A 193 -11.37 -6.68 -13.48
CA GLN A 193 -11.05 -8.10 -13.24
C GLN A 193 -10.34 -8.74 -14.44
N ASN A 194 -10.80 -8.47 -15.66
CA ASN A 194 -10.18 -8.97 -16.87
C ASN A 194 -8.75 -8.42 -17.07
N ARG A 195 -8.54 -7.12 -16.80
CA ARG A 195 -7.21 -6.49 -16.84
C ARG A 195 -6.28 -7.11 -15.79
N ALA A 196 -6.75 -7.33 -14.56
CA ALA A 196 -5.98 -7.98 -13.50
C ALA A 196 -5.59 -9.41 -13.87
N ALA A 197 -6.54 -10.20 -14.40
CA ALA A 197 -6.29 -11.58 -14.83
C ALA A 197 -5.25 -11.64 -15.97
N LYS A 198 -5.36 -10.76 -16.98
CA LYS A 198 -4.38 -10.63 -18.07
C LYS A 198 -3.00 -10.24 -17.53
N ALA A 199 -2.92 -9.28 -16.62
CA ALA A 199 -1.66 -8.85 -16.02
C ALA A 199 -0.97 -9.97 -15.22
N GLN A 200 -1.74 -10.80 -14.54
CA GLN A 200 -1.23 -11.98 -13.85
C GLN A 200 -0.73 -13.03 -14.85
N ALA A 201 -1.51 -13.37 -15.88
CA ALA A 201 -1.13 -14.34 -16.91
C ALA A 201 0.15 -13.92 -17.65
N ASN A 202 0.33 -12.62 -17.91
CA ASN A 202 1.51 -12.06 -18.56
C ASN A 202 2.69 -11.82 -17.61
N GLY A 203 2.57 -12.20 -16.33
CA GLY A 203 3.65 -12.06 -15.35
C GLY A 203 3.98 -10.62 -14.94
N HIS A 204 3.14 -9.63 -15.27
CA HIS A 204 3.35 -8.23 -14.87
C HIS A 204 3.31 -8.04 -13.34
N CYS A 205 2.57 -8.89 -12.65
CA CYS A 205 2.53 -8.95 -11.18
C CYS A 205 3.73 -9.68 -10.56
N HIS A 206 4.56 -10.36 -11.36
CA HIS A 206 5.51 -11.40 -10.93
C HIS A 206 6.97 -11.13 -11.30
N LYS A 207 7.39 -9.87 -11.47
CA LYS A 207 8.79 -9.56 -11.87
C LYS A 207 9.90 -9.98 -10.89
N ARG A 208 9.60 -10.77 -9.84
CA ARG A 208 10.45 -11.88 -9.39
C ARG A 208 9.64 -12.90 -8.57
N ARG A 209 9.61 -14.13 -9.08
CA ARG A 209 9.14 -15.34 -8.41
C ARG A 209 10.10 -15.63 -7.23
N TRP A 210 9.59 -15.65 -6.00
CA TRP A 210 10.31 -16.18 -4.85
C TRP A 210 10.03 -17.68 -4.81
N ASN A 211 11.03 -18.51 -5.13
CA ASN A 211 10.95 -19.96 -4.91
C ASN A 211 11.33 -20.23 -3.45
N SER A 212 10.44 -20.84 -2.67
CA SER A 212 10.88 -21.97 -1.83
C SER A 212 9.73 -22.97 -1.67
N ALA A 213 10.11 -24.23 -1.79
CA ALA A 213 9.23 -25.39 -1.78
C ALA A 213 9.13 -25.97 -0.36
N ARG A 214 7.92 -26.45 -0.04
CA ARG A 214 7.56 -27.62 0.79
C ARG A 214 6.54 -27.30 1.90
N ASN A 215 5.48 -28.11 1.90
CA ASN A 215 4.68 -28.45 3.07
C ASN A 215 5.61 -28.90 4.21
N HIS A 216 5.37 -28.47 5.45
CA HIS A 216 5.08 -29.34 6.62
C HIS A 216 5.13 -28.58 7.97
N SER A 217 4.18 -28.94 8.84
CA SER A 217 4.18 -28.95 10.32
C SER A 217 4.52 -27.70 11.15
N ARG A 218 3.92 -27.67 12.34
CA ARG A 218 3.67 -26.52 13.22
C ARG A 218 4.82 -26.08 14.12
N GLU A 219 6.06 -26.50 13.91
CA GLU A 219 7.18 -26.14 14.79
C GLU A 219 8.39 -25.72 13.96
N THR A 220 8.96 -24.56 14.30
CA THR A 220 10.05 -23.84 13.61
C THR A 220 9.68 -23.08 12.33
N ARG A 221 8.77 -22.10 12.40
CA ARG A 221 8.61 -21.10 11.32
C ARG A 221 9.76 -20.08 11.35
N GLY A 222 10.94 -20.50 10.91
CA GLY A 222 11.96 -19.61 10.39
C GLY A 222 11.40 -18.81 9.22
N TYR A 223 11.80 -17.54 9.12
CA TYR A 223 11.35 -16.54 8.15
C TYR A 223 11.67 -16.89 6.68
N GLU A 224 11.05 -17.93 6.13
CA GLU A 224 10.90 -18.15 4.70
C GLU A 224 9.47 -17.77 4.29
N ALA A 225 9.33 -16.57 3.73
CA ALA A 225 8.05 -16.08 3.25
C ALA A 225 7.62 -16.90 2.02
N CYS A 226 6.72 -17.87 2.24
CA CYS A 226 6.07 -18.64 1.20
C CYS A 226 4.99 -17.75 0.54
N PHE A 227 5.28 -17.23 -0.66
CA PHE A 227 4.36 -16.40 -1.43
C PHE A 227 3.79 -17.20 -2.62
N GLN A 228 2.65 -17.86 -2.41
CA GLN A 228 1.81 -18.35 -3.51
C GLN A 228 0.66 -17.39 -3.84
N GLU A 229 0.14 -17.53 -5.06
CA GLU A 229 -0.86 -16.70 -5.73
C GLU A 229 -1.96 -16.13 -4.81
N GLY A 230 -1.89 -14.82 -4.55
CA GLY A 230 -2.90 -14.08 -3.80
C GLY A 230 -3.39 -12.88 -4.59
N TRP A 231 -4.10 -13.15 -5.68
CA TRP A 231 -5.00 -12.20 -6.35
C TRP A 231 -6.33 -12.91 -6.56
N HIS A 232 -7.43 -12.22 -6.29
CA HIS A 232 -8.77 -12.79 -6.40
C HIS A 232 -9.11 -13.09 -7.86
N LYS A 233 -9.07 -14.37 -8.23
CA LYS A 233 -9.60 -14.85 -9.50
C LYS A 233 -11.13 -14.95 -9.39
N HIS A 234 -11.82 -14.11 -10.14
CA HIS A 234 -13.14 -14.41 -10.67
C HIS A 234 -13.04 -14.50 -12.20
N SER A 235 -12.23 -15.44 -12.68
CA SER A 235 -12.16 -15.73 -14.11
C SER A 235 -13.55 -16.21 -14.59
N GLY A 236 -14.14 -15.49 -15.54
CA GLY A 236 -15.42 -15.88 -16.15
C GLY A 236 -16.68 -15.19 -15.62
N LYS A 237 -16.59 -14.12 -14.82
CA LYS A 237 -17.77 -13.28 -14.57
C LYS A 237 -18.15 -12.52 -15.85
N GLN A 238 -19.01 -13.13 -16.65
CA GLN A 238 -19.79 -12.40 -17.66
C GLN A 238 -20.64 -11.34 -16.93
N GLN A 239 -20.98 -10.25 -17.62
CA GLN A 239 -21.86 -9.19 -17.09
C GLN A 239 -23.17 -9.76 -16.49
N SER A 240 -23.65 -10.89 -17.03
CA SER A 240 -24.79 -11.67 -16.53
C SER A 240 -24.62 -12.24 -15.11
N GLY A 241 -23.40 -12.58 -14.70
CA GLY A 241 -23.10 -13.13 -13.37
C GLY A 241 -22.94 -12.08 -12.27
N LEU A 242 -22.64 -10.82 -12.63
CA LEU A 242 -22.62 -9.67 -11.72
C LEU A 242 -24.05 -9.21 -11.37
N ARG A 243 -24.97 -9.33 -12.33
CA ARG A 243 -26.41 -9.00 -12.15
C ARG A 243 -27.14 -9.88 -11.13
N ARG A 244 -26.64 -11.08 -10.79
CA ARG A 244 -27.31 -12.08 -9.92
C ARG A 244 -27.08 -11.91 -8.40
N SER A 245 -26.30 -10.94 -7.93
CA SER A 245 -26.01 -10.78 -6.50
C SER A 245 -27.08 -9.94 -5.78
N GLU A 246 -28.22 -10.54 -5.46
CA GLU A 246 -29.42 -9.83 -4.97
C GLU A 246 -29.50 -9.64 -3.43
N ARG A 247 -28.37 -9.59 -2.70
CA ARG A 247 -28.41 -9.36 -1.23
C ARG A 247 -27.58 -8.17 -0.79
N CYS A 248 -28.30 -7.17 -0.26
CA CYS A 248 -27.83 -5.94 0.36
C CYS A 248 -26.77 -6.22 1.44
N ALA A 249 -25.71 -5.42 1.47
CA ALA A 249 -24.63 -5.57 2.47
C ALA A 249 -24.93 -4.82 3.78
N TYR A 250 -25.93 -3.95 3.80
CA TYR A 250 -26.26 -3.07 4.92
C TYR A 250 -27.77 -2.81 5.01
N ASP A 251 -28.54 -3.74 5.58
CA ASP A 251 -29.95 -3.51 5.95
C ASP A 251 -30.15 -3.55 7.47
N ALA A 252 -30.39 -2.38 8.05
CA ALA A 252 -31.32 -2.17 9.17
C ALA A 252 -31.96 -0.77 8.96
N PRO A 253 -33.26 -0.59 9.23
CA PRO A 253 -34.12 0.28 8.44
C PRO A 253 -34.06 1.74 8.92
N ILE A 254 -33.92 2.67 7.97
CA ILE A 254 -34.57 3.98 8.09
C ILE A 254 -34.99 4.48 6.71
N ASN A 255 -36.30 4.43 6.52
CA ASN A 255 -37.14 5.07 5.52
C ASN A 255 -37.04 4.55 4.07
N GLY A 256 -38.20 4.06 3.62
CA GLY A 256 -38.36 3.41 2.33
C GLY A 256 -38.12 4.38 1.19
N ASN A 257 -37.11 4.05 0.40
CA ASN A 257 -37.02 4.27 -1.03
C ASN A 257 -36.12 3.14 -1.54
N GLY A 258 -36.64 2.29 -2.42
CA GLY A 258 -35.99 1.05 -2.82
C GLY A 258 -34.61 1.30 -3.42
N THR A 259 -33.56 0.94 -2.68
CA THR A 259 -32.16 0.96 -3.15
C THR A 259 -31.69 -0.47 -3.39
N TRP A 260 -31.23 -0.73 -4.63
CA TRP A 260 -30.80 -2.05 -5.09
C TRP A 260 -29.28 -2.16 -5.03
N SER A 261 -28.72 -2.60 -3.89
CA SER A 261 -27.27 -2.82 -3.76
C SER A 261 -26.91 -4.31 -3.63
N GLY A 262 -26.07 -4.78 -4.56
CA GLY A 262 -25.41 -6.09 -4.49
C GLY A 262 -23.92 -5.92 -4.23
N LYS A 263 -23.26 -6.96 -3.70
CA LYS A 263 -21.83 -6.94 -3.33
C LYS A 263 -20.75 -6.84 -4.44
N PRO A 264 -20.99 -6.98 -5.76
CA PRO A 264 -19.90 -7.39 -6.64
C PRO A 264 -19.07 -6.26 -7.25
N ASP A 265 -19.47 -5.00 -7.13
CA ASP A 265 -18.72 -3.84 -7.65
C ASP A 265 -17.86 -3.13 -6.59
N TYR A 266 -18.13 -3.37 -5.31
CA TYR A 266 -17.32 -2.79 -4.23
C TYR A 266 -15.95 -3.44 -4.12
N ARG A 267 -14.92 -2.61 -3.87
CA ARG A 267 -13.55 -3.09 -3.63
C ARG A 267 -13.56 -4.12 -2.49
N GLU A 268 -13.04 -5.31 -2.77
CA GLU A 268 -12.93 -6.35 -1.75
C GLU A 268 -11.99 -5.89 -0.63
N MET A 269 -12.39 -6.20 0.61
CA MET A 269 -11.56 -5.94 1.78
C MET A 269 -10.32 -6.83 1.77
N GLY A 270 -9.15 -6.23 1.84
CA GLY A 270 -7.87 -6.93 1.91
C GLY A 270 -6.76 -6.02 2.42
N GLY A 271 -5.77 -6.60 3.11
CA GLY A 271 -4.54 -5.91 3.48
C GLY A 271 -3.54 -5.92 2.31
N ASN A 272 -2.86 -4.80 2.07
CA ASN A 272 -1.80 -4.70 1.05
C ASN A 272 -0.56 -3.97 1.59
N PRO A 273 0.22 -4.59 2.47
CA PRO A 273 1.49 -4.05 2.88
C PRO A 273 2.47 -3.95 1.70
N GLY A 274 3.07 -2.78 1.54
CA GLY A 274 4.00 -2.47 0.47
C GLY A 274 5.11 -1.54 0.96
N SER A 275 6.29 -1.67 0.36
CA SER A 275 7.42 -0.77 0.60
C SER A 275 7.95 -0.22 -0.72
N ARG A 276 8.49 0.99 -0.64
CA ARG A 276 9.29 1.64 -1.66
C ARG A 276 10.57 2.10 -0.98
N LEU A 277 11.72 1.72 -1.53
CA LEU A 277 13.01 2.29 -1.13
C LEU A 277 13.28 3.49 -2.03
N LEU A 278 13.48 4.66 -1.42
CA LEU A 278 13.79 5.91 -2.10
C LEU A 278 15.20 6.37 -1.70
N ALA A 279 15.90 7.00 -2.63
CA ALA A 279 17.22 7.56 -2.41
C ALA A 279 17.43 8.80 -3.28
N ARG A 280 18.38 9.65 -2.90
CA ARG A 280 18.92 10.67 -3.81
C ARG A 280 19.81 10.02 -4.87
N ARG A 281 19.71 10.48 -6.11
CA ARG A 281 20.40 9.89 -7.28
C ARG A 281 21.92 9.97 -7.21
N ASP A 282 22.47 11.08 -6.72
CA ASP A 282 23.92 11.32 -6.65
C ASP A 282 24.66 10.36 -5.73
N GLY A 283 23.93 9.57 -4.95
CA GLY A 283 24.41 8.41 -4.24
C GLY A 283 25.87 8.49 -3.85
N ARG A 284 26.18 9.25 -2.79
CA ARG A 284 27.45 9.11 -2.05
C ARG A 284 27.48 7.78 -1.30
N TRP A 285 27.19 6.71 -2.02
CA TRP A 285 27.19 5.30 -1.64
C TRP A 285 28.48 4.61 -2.10
N THR A 286 29.38 5.35 -2.74
CA THR A 286 30.70 4.89 -3.18
C THR A 286 31.79 5.81 -2.64
N ARG A 287 32.16 5.60 -1.38
CA ARG A 287 33.58 5.68 -1.01
C ARG A 287 33.92 4.47 -0.17
N PRO A 288 34.40 3.37 -0.80
CA PRO A 288 35.33 2.49 -0.11
C PRO A 288 36.52 3.36 0.29
N CYS A 289 36.95 3.25 1.55
CA CYS A 289 38.30 3.66 1.93
C CYS A 289 39.31 2.87 1.10
N TYR A 290 39.76 3.40 -0.04
CA TYR A 290 41.03 3.06 -0.66
C TYR A 290 41.59 4.33 -1.34
N PRO A 291 42.92 4.53 -1.35
CA PRO A 291 43.54 5.80 -1.66
C PRO A 291 43.40 6.12 -3.15
N GLN A 292 43.40 7.42 -3.44
CA GLN A 292 43.37 7.99 -4.78
C GLN A 292 44.32 7.25 -5.73
N THR A 293 43.82 6.77 -6.87
CA THR A 293 44.45 6.91 -8.20
C THR A 293 43.59 6.22 -9.28
N SER A 294 43.64 6.82 -10.48
CA SER A 294 43.13 6.35 -11.77
C SER A 294 41.64 6.57 -12.11
N ARG A 295 41.45 7.35 -13.18
CA ARG A 295 40.20 7.67 -13.87
C ARG A 295 39.63 6.41 -14.54
N LEU A 296 38.32 6.21 -14.49
CA LEU A 296 37.62 5.29 -15.40
C LEU A 296 36.33 5.94 -15.92
N HIS A 297 36.32 6.18 -17.23
CA HIS A 297 35.16 6.58 -18.02
C HIS A 297 34.11 5.47 -18.06
N TRP A 298 32.83 5.83 -17.93
CA TRP A 298 31.71 4.94 -18.27
C TRP A 298 31.30 5.16 -19.73
N PRO A 299 31.10 4.11 -20.54
CA PRO A 299 30.69 4.25 -21.92
C PRO A 299 29.21 4.67 -22.02
N PRO A 300 28.81 5.43 -23.05
CA PRO A 300 27.42 5.80 -23.25
C PRO A 300 26.64 4.67 -23.95
N ASN A 301 25.36 4.56 -23.59
CA ASN A 301 24.26 3.86 -24.27
C ASN A 301 24.16 2.33 -24.13
N ILE A 302 23.20 1.88 -23.31
CA ILE A 302 22.09 0.95 -23.66
C ILE A 302 20.86 1.36 -22.83
#